data_AF-W5SS65-F1
#
_entry.id   AF-W5SS65-F1
#
_cell.length_a   1.000
_cell.length_b   1.000
_cell.length_c   1.000
_cell.angle_alpha   90.00
_cell.angle_beta   90.00
_cell.angle_gamma   90.00
#
_symmetry.space_group_name_H-M   'P 1'
#
loop_
_entity.id
_entity.type
_entity.pdbx_description
1 polymer ?
#
loop_
_entity_poly.entity_id
_entity_poly.type
_entity_poly.pdbx_seq_one_letter_code
_entity_poly.pdbx_strand_id
1 'polypeptide(L)' 'MEPVIIRQMVLNELVKAGINREIADDLSYRYYKNELTIKDLQYLKENFDIR' A
#
# COMPACT_ATOMS: atom_id res chain seq x y z
N MET A 1 0.21 10.45 -17.68
CA MET A 1 -0.35 9.29 -16.94
C MET A 1 -0.31 9.66 -15.48
N GLU A 2 -1.47 9.68 -14.82
CA GLU A 2 -1.66 10.38 -13.55
C GLU A 2 -1.11 9.59 -12.36
N PRO A 3 -0.01 10.06 -11.74
CA PRO A 3 0.60 9.39 -10.58
C PRO A 3 -0.34 9.25 -9.38
N VAL A 4 -1.32 10.16 -9.27
CA VAL A 4 -2.31 10.20 -8.20
C VAL A 4 -3.26 8.99 -8.22
N ILE A 5 -3.62 8.50 -9.40
CA ILE A 5 -4.49 7.31 -9.55
C ILE A 5 -3.80 6.07 -8.97
N ILE A 6 -2.50 5.92 -9.22
CA ILE A 6 -1.72 4.77 -8.75
C ILE A 6 -1.62 4.77 -7.22
N ARG A 7 -1.31 5.91 -6.59
CA ARG A 7 -1.27 6.00 -5.12
C ARG A 7 -2.62 5.69 -4.49
N GLN A 8 -3.69 6.28 -5.00
CA GLN A 8 -5.03 6.09 -4.44
C GLN A 8 -5.51 4.63 -4.58
N MET A 9 -5.20 3.97 -5.70
CA MET A 9 -5.48 2.54 -5.88
C MET A 9 -4.76 1.70 -4.84
N VAL A 10 -3.45 1.91 -4.66
CA VAL A 10 -2.65 1.15 -3.70
C VAL A 10 -3.14 1.35 -2.27
N LEU A 11 -3.44 2.60 -1.87
CA LEU A 11 -4.03 2.92 -0.58
C LEU A 11 -5.33 2.13 -0.34
N ASN A 12 -6.25 2.13 -1.32
CA ASN A 12 -7.53 1.45 -1.19
C ASN A 12 -7.36 -0.07 -1.05
N GLU A 13 -6.43 -0.68 -1.79
CA GLU A 13 -6.16 -2.12 -1.69
C GLU A 13 -5.52 -2.52 -0.36
N LEU A 14 -4.61 -1.69 0.19
CA LEU A 14 -4.00 -1.93 1.50
C LEU A 14 -5.04 -1.81 2.62
N VAL A 15 -5.93 -0.81 2.58
CA VAL A 15 -7.02 -0.66 3.56
C VAL A 15 -8.01 -1.82 3.48
N LYS A 16 -8.38 -2.27 2.26
CA LYS A 16 -9.23 -3.46 2.09
C LYS A 16 -8.57 -4.74 2.63
N ALA A 17 -7.25 -4.81 2.62
CA ALA A 17 -6.49 -5.91 3.19
C ALA A 17 -6.40 -5.86 4.73
N GLY A 18 -7.06 -4.89 5.39
CA GLY A 18 -7.07 -4.77 6.84
C GLY A 18 -5.93 -3.93 7.42
N ILE A 19 -5.06 -3.37 6.58
CA ILE A 19 -3.97 -2.50 7.05
C ILE A 19 -4.56 -1.18 7.55
N ASN A 20 -4.11 -0.73 8.73
CA ASN A 20 -4.51 0.55 9.30
C ASN A 20 -4.31 1.68 8.28
N ARG A 21 -5.29 2.57 8.16
CA ARG A 21 -5.30 3.64 7.15
C ARG A 21 -4.06 4.54 7.17
N GLU A 22 -3.52 4.86 8.34
CA GLU A 22 -2.30 5.68 8.47
C GLU A 22 -1.07 4.94 7.92
N ILE A 23 -0.96 3.65 8.22
CA ILE A 23 0.10 2.78 7.69
C ILE A 23 -0.07 2.62 6.18
N ALA A 24 -1.30 2.38 5.71
CA ALA A 24 -1.61 2.24 4.29
C ALA A 24 -1.29 3.52 3.49
N ASP A 25 -1.50 4.71 4.09
CA ASP A 25 -1.16 5.98 3.45
C ASP A 25 0.35 6.14 3.27
N ASP A 26 1.13 5.86 4.31
CA ASP A 26 2.61 5.88 4.25
C ASP A 26 3.14 4.88 3.21
N LEU A 27 2.65 3.64 3.23
CA LEU A 27 3.04 2.61 2.27
C LEU A 27 2.70 2.98 0.82
N SER A 28 1.50 3.54 0.59
CA SER A 28 1.09 4.00 -0.74
C SER A 28 1.97 5.14 -1.27
N TYR A 29 2.41 6.03 -0.37
CA TYR A 29 3.29 7.14 -0.70
C TYR A 29 4.71 6.66 -1.02
N ARG A 30 5.26 5.74 -0.23
CA ARG A 30 6.57 5.10 -0.49
C ARG A 30 6.57 4.33 -1.80
N TYR A 31 5.50 3.56 -2.09
CA TYR A 31 5.32 2.89 -3.38
C TYR A 31 5.32 3.89 -4.54
N TYR A 32 4.57 4.99 -4.39
CA TYR A 32 4.55 6.05 -5.38
C TYR A 32 5.93 6.70 -5.62
N LYS A 33 6.77 6.78 -4.58
CA LYS A 33 8.15 7.27 -4.68
C LYS A 33 9.15 6.23 -5.20
N ASN A 34 8.71 5.03 -5.56
CA ASN A 34 9.55 3.87 -5.90
C ASN A 34 10.47 3.43 -4.74
N GLU A 35 10.13 3.77 -3.51
CA GLU A 35 10.82 3.31 -2.30
C GLU A 35 10.35 1.90 -1.88
N LEU A 36 9.19 1.49 -2.40
CA LEU A 36 8.65 0.14 -2.26
C LEU A 36 8.23 -0.40 -3.62
N THR A 37 8.36 -1.71 -3.76
CA THR A 37 7.88 -2.46 -4.93
C THR A 37 6.56 -3.14 -4.62
N ILE A 38 5.91 -3.67 -5.67
CA ILE A 38 4.70 -4.49 -5.51
C ILE A 38 4.98 -5.72 -4.62
N LYS A 39 6.18 -6.32 -4.73
CA LYS A 39 6.55 -7.48 -3.92
C LYS A 39 6.64 -7.14 -2.43
N ASP A 40 7.14 -5.96 -2.10
CA ASP A 40 7.21 -5.50 -0.71
C ASP A 40 5.80 -5.31 -0.14
N LEU A 41 4.88 -4.72 -0.92
CA LEU A 41 3.47 -4.58 -0.52
C LEU A 41 2.77 -5.94 -0.36
N GLN A 42 3.06 -6.92 -1.22
CA GLN A 42 2.54 -8.28 -1.09
C GLN A 42 3.05 -8.97 0.17
N TYR A 43 4.35 -8.87 0.46
CA TYR A 43 4.94 -9.39 1.69
C TYR A 43 4.27 -8.77 2.92
N LEU A 44 4.07 -7.45 2.94
CA LEU A 44 3.36 -6.78 4.02
C LEU A 44 1.92 -7.30 4.16
N LYS A 45 1.20 -7.47 3.05
CA LYS A 45 -0.15 -8.05 3.07
C LYS A 45 -0.19 -9.47 3.65
N GLU A 46 0.77 -10.33 3.29
CA GLU A 46 0.81 -11.73 3.72
C GLU A 46 1.26 -11.89 5.18
N ASN A 47 2.11 -10.99 5.67
CA ASN A 47 2.71 -11.09 7.01
C ASN A 47 1.98 -10.22 8.06
N PHE A 48 1.21 -9.23 7.63
CA PHE A 48 0.27 -8.50 8.49
C PHE A 48 -1.13 -9.10 8.33
N ASP A 49 -1.28 -10.39 8.63
CA ASP A 49 -2.59 -10.98 8.95
C ASP A 49 -3.00 -10.43 10.32
N ILE A 50 -3.64 -9.25 10.33
CA ILE A 50 -4.19 -8.65 11.55
C ILE A 50 -5.49 -9.40 11.85
N ARG A 51 -5.37 -10.58 12.47
CA ARG A 51 -6.49 -11.32 13.07
C ARG A 51 -7.07 -10.59 14.28
#